data_AF-A0A0A9FE76-F1
#
_entry.id   AF-A0A0A9FE76-F1
#
_cell.length_a   1.000
_cell.length_b   1.000
_cell.length_c   1.000
_cell.angle_alpha   90.00
_cell.angle_beta   90.00
_cell.angle_gamma   90.00
#
_symmetry.space_group_name_H-M   'P 1'
#
loop_
_entity.id
_entity.type
_entity.pdbx_description
1 polymer ?
#
loop_
_entity_poly.entity_id
_entity_poly.type
_entity_poly.pdbx_seq_one_letter_code
_entity_poly.pdbx_strand_id
1 'polypeptide(L)'
;MIEVRLPNKKGHIGSLVHYDLHYNVAVVEINPFPGFRAARFDHHMQFGPDSKVVAVGRWFNSGRLMATSGIVTDEPRGVYPSGYDWKATY
;
A
#
# COMPACT_ATOMS: atom_id res chain seq x y z
N MET A 1 -17.68 -9.82 0.30
CA MET A 1 -16.63 -10.52 1.05
C MET A 1 -15.35 -10.46 0.24
N ILE A 2 -14.24 -10.00 0.82
CA ILE A 2 -12.94 -9.92 0.13
C ILE A 2 -11.99 -10.92 0.79
N GLU A 3 -11.40 -11.82 0.03
CA GLU A 3 -10.34 -12.71 0.55
C GLU A 3 -9.00 -11.96 0.57
N VAL A 4 -8.38 -11.89 1.75
CA VAL A 4 -7.09 -11.25 1.96
C VAL A 4 -6.05 -12.32 2.32
N ARG A 5 -4.95 -12.38 1.55
CA ARG A 5 -3.86 -13.33 1.80
C ARG A 5 -2.67 -12.65 2.45
N LEU A 6 -2.46 -13.00 3.71
CA LEU A 6 -1.42 -12.42 4.56
C LEU A 6 -0.07 -13.14 4.37
N PRO A 7 1.05 -12.56 4.84
CA PRO A 7 2.38 -13.16 4.71
C PRO A 7 2.51 -14.57 5.30
N ASN A 8 1.66 -14.91 6.28
CA ASN A 8 1.59 -16.25 6.88
C ASN A 8 0.89 -17.30 5.98
N LYS A 9 0.54 -16.94 4.73
CA LYS A 9 -0.18 -17.77 3.74
C LYS A 9 -1.60 -18.17 4.16
N LYS A 10 -2.13 -17.61 5.23
CA LYS A 10 -3.53 -17.82 5.64
C LYS A 10 -4.43 -16.86 4.87
N GLY A 11 -5.57 -17.38 4.42
CA GLY A 11 -6.67 -16.58 3.89
C GLY A 11 -7.48 -16.01 5.04
N HIS A 12 -7.75 -14.71 4.99
CA HIS A 12 -8.59 -13.99 5.94
C HIS A 12 -9.74 -13.34 5.20
N ILE A 13 -10.90 -13.28 5.85
CA ILE A 13 -12.05 -12.56 5.32
C ILE A 13 -11.92 -11.10 5.72
N GLY A 14 -11.98 -10.22 4.72
CA GLY A 14 -12.04 -8.79 4.88
C GLY A 14 -13.40 -8.20 4.48
N SER A 15 -13.75 -7.11 5.15
CA SER A 15 -14.92 -6.28 4.87
C SER A 15 -14.47 -5.01 4.15
N LEU A 16 -15.11 -4.70 3.02
CA LEU A 16 -14.89 -3.41 2.35
C LEU A 16 -15.51 -2.31 3.21
N VAL A 17 -14.69 -1.37 3.69
CA VAL A 17 -15.16 -0.26 4.53
C VAL A 17 -15.26 1.05 3.76
N HIS A 18 -14.42 1.24 2.75
CA HIS A 18 -14.43 2.43 1.90
C HIS A 18 -13.81 2.14 0.53
N TYR A 19 -14.22 2.86 -0.50
CA TYR A 19 -13.57 2.86 -1.80
C TYR A 19 -13.73 4.20 -2.49
N ASP A 20 -12.75 4.55 -3.32
CA ASP A 20 -12.78 5.69 -4.22
C ASP A 20 -12.42 5.22 -5.63
N LEU A 21 -13.39 5.33 -6.56
CA LEU A 21 -13.21 4.91 -7.95
C LEU A 21 -12.36 5.89 -8.76
N HIS A 22 -12.30 7.16 -8.35
CA HIS A 22 -11.47 8.16 -9.02
C HIS A 22 -9.99 7.84 -8.83
N TYR A 23 -9.61 7.42 -7.62
CA TYR A 23 -8.23 7.01 -7.30
C TYR A 23 -7.97 5.50 -7.48
N ASN A 24 -9.01 4.71 -7.76
CA ASN A 24 -8.95 3.24 -7.82
C ASN A 24 -8.36 2.62 -6.54
N VAL A 25 -8.80 3.10 -5.38
CA VAL A 25 -8.34 2.65 -4.05
C VAL A 25 -9.51 2.08 -3.25
N ALA A 26 -9.25 0.99 -2.51
CA ALA A 26 -10.20 0.39 -1.58
C ALA A 26 -9.53 0.15 -0.23
N VAL A 27 -10.28 0.43 0.84
CA VAL A 27 -9.89 0.11 2.22
C VAL A 27 -10.66 -1.12 2.66
N VAL A 28 -9.92 -2.17 3.03
CA VAL A 28 -10.47 -3.45 3.48
C VAL A 28 -10.03 -3.68 4.92
N GLU A 29 -11.01 -3.80 5.81
CA GLU A 29 -10.78 -4.16 7.21
C GLU A 29 -10.67 -5.67 7.37
N ILE A 30 -9.69 -6.12 8.14
CA ILE A 30 -9.49 -7.53 8.50
C ILE A 30 -9.39 -7.66 10.02
N ASN A 31 -9.82 -8.81 10.55
CA ASN A 31 -9.65 -9.08 11.98
C ASN A 31 -8.18 -9.03 12.40
N PRO A 32 -7.86 -8.50 13.59
CA PRO A 32 -6.50 -8.47 14.12
C PRO A 32 -5.85 -9.85 14.11
N PHE A 33 -4.57 -9.92 13.78
CA PHE A 33 -3.82 -11.18 13.82
C PHE A 33 -2.37 -10.94 14.31
N PRO A 34 -1.77 -11.91 15.04
CA PRO A 34 -0.39 -11.78 15.52
C PRO A 34 0.62 -11.65 14.38
N GLY A 35 1.58 -10.73 14.52
CA GLY A 35 2.66 -10.55 13.55
C GLY A 35 2.30 -9.67 12.35
N PHE A 36 1.16 -8.97 12.37
CA PHE A 36 0.90 -7.89 11.42
C PHE A 36 1.92 -6.78 11.59
N ARG A 37 2.62 -6.42 10.51
CA ARG A 37 3.40 -5.18 10.42
C ARG A 37 2.80 -4.35 9.29
N ALA A 38 2.21 -3.21 9.65
CA ALA A 38 1.78 -2.23 8.67
C ALA A 38 3.00 -1.69 7.91
N ALA A 39 2.82 -1.40 6.62
CA ALA A 39 3.80 -0.60 5.88
C ALA A 39 3.83 0.80 6.50
N ARG A 40 5.04 1.37 6.64
CA ARG A 40 5.21 2.74 7.06
C ARG A 40 5.09 3.65 5.86
N PHE A 41 4.20 4.63 5.94
CA PHE A 41 4.00 5.71 4.97
C PHE A 41 4.36 7.07 5.59
N ASP A 42 5.29 7.07 6.55
CA ASP A 42 5.65 8.21 7.39
C ASP A 42 6.41 9.32 6.65
N HIS A 43 6.82 9.06 5.41
CA HIS A 43 7.44 10.05 4.54
C HIS A 43 6.59 10.18 3.28
N HIS A 44 6.08 11.38 3.02
CA HIS A 44 5.61 11.78 1.70
C HIS A 44 6.83 11.82 0.75
N MET A 45 7.33 10.64 0.38
CA MET A 45 8.51 10.52 -0.45
C MET A 45 8.08 10.66 -1.90
N GLN A 46 8.21 11.89 -2.42
CA GLN A 46 8.20 12.10 -3.86
C GLN A 46 9.50 11.52 -4.41
N PHE A 47 9.40 10.55 -5.30
CA PHE A 47 10.56 10.06 -6.05
C PHE A 47 10.81 11.03 -7.20
N GLY A 48 12.04 11.56 -7.28
CA GLY A 48 12.47 12.31 -8.46
C GLY A 48 12.69 11.38 -9.67
N PRO A 49 12.93 11.95 -10.86
CA PRO A 49 13.36 11.18 -12.02
C PRO A 49 14.60 10.35 -11.68
N ASP A 50 14.77 9.23 -12.35
CA ASP A 50 15.92 8.32 -12.18
C ASP A 50 16.05 7.65 -10.79
N SER A 51 15.06 7.84 -9.91
CA SER A 51 15.03 7.15 -8.61
C SER A 51 14.88 5.64 -8.79
N LYS A 52 15.71 4.87 -8.09
CA LYS A 52 15.54 3.41 -7.99
C LYS A 52 14.35 3.09 -7.09
N VAL A 53 13.43 2.29 -7.61
CA VAL A 53 12.21 1.87 -6.91
C VAL A 53 12.01 0.36 -6.97
N VAL A 54 11.21 -0.18 -6.06
CA VAL A 54 10.80 -1.59 -6.04
C VAL A 54 9.28 -1.64 -6.00
N ALA A 55 8.68 -2.27 -7.01
CA ALA A 55 7.27 -2.61 -6.99
C ALA A 55 7.09 -3.97 -6.31
N VAL A 56 6.32 -4.01 -5.23
CA VAL A 56 5.99 -5.24 -4.50
C VAL A 56 4.53 -5.58 -4.73
N GLY A 57 4.27 -6.82 -5.12
CA GLY A 57 2.94 -7.35 -5.32
C GLY A 57 2.81 -8.76 -4.77
N ARG A 58 1.58 -9.29 -4.72
CA ARG A 58 1.34 -10.69 -4.34
C ARG A 58 0.52 -11.36 -5.41
N TRP A 59 0.98 -12.53 -5.86
CA TRP A 59 0.21 -13.34 -6.79
C TRP A 59 -1.03 -13.86 -6.06
N PHE A 60 -2.23 -13.53 -6.56
CA PHE A 60 -3.48 -13.85 -5.88
C PHE A 60 -3.60 -15.35 -5.59
N ASN A 61 -3.59 -16.20 -6.62
CA ASN A 61 -3.81 -17.65 -6.51
C ASN A 61 -2.81 -18.43 -5.64
N SER A 62 -1.52 -18.03 -5.60
CA SER A 62 -0.47 -18.76 -4.86
C SER A 62 -0.09 -18.07 -3.54
N GLY A 63 -0.52 -16.82 -3.35
CA GLY A 63 -0.08 -16.01 -2.22
C GLY A 63 1.42 -15.68 -2.25
N ARG A 64 2.13 -15.96 -3.35
CA ARG A 64 3.57 -15.71 -3.46
C ARG A 64 3.84 -14.20 -3.54
N LEU A 65 4.74 -13.71 -2.68
CA LEU A 65 5.23 -12.34 -2.75
C LEU A 65 6.14 -12.20 -3.98
N MET A 66 5.96 -11.12 -4.72
CA MET A 66 6.72 -10.78 -5.91
C MET A 66 7.29 -9.38 -5.75
N ALA A 67 8.50 -9.19 -6.26
CA ALA A 67 9.14 -7.89 -6.31
C ALA A 67 9.85 -7.74 -7.65
N THR A 68 9.77 -6.55 -8.22
CA THR A 68 10.58 -6.13 -9.36
C THR A 68 11.16 -4.76 -9.08
N SER A 69 12.38 -4.50 -9.55
CA SER A 69 13.02 -3.19 -9.43
C SER A 69 12.88 -2.42 -10.75
N GLY A 70 12.91 -1.10 -10.64
CA GLY A 70 12.82 -0.21 -11.78
C GLY A 70 13.35 1.18 -11.46
N ILE A 71 13.24 2.05 -12.45
CA ILE A 71 13.62 3.45 -12.38
C ILE A 71 12.36 4.28 -12.61
N VAL A 72 12.19 5.35 -11.83
CA VAL A 72 11.07 6.29 -12.02
C VAL A 72 11.27 7.05 -13.33
N THR A 73 10.28 6.95 -14.22
CA THR A 73 10.30 7.58 -15.55
C THR A 73 9.45 8.83 -15.64
N ASP A 74 8.65 9.15 -14.62
CA ASP A 74 7.81 10.36 -14.63
C ASP A 74 8.64 11.56 -14.14
N GLU A 75 8.38 12.71 -14.75
CA GLU A 75 8.93 13.98 -14.25
C GLU A 75 8.06 14.46 -13.08
N PRO A 76 8.65 15.03 -12.02
CA PRO A 76 7.91 15.43 -10.84
C PRO A 76 6.86 16.49 -11.20
N ARG A 77 5.59 16.09 -11.25
CA ARG A 77 4.46 17.00 -11.45
C ARG A 77 4.15 17.73 -10.15
N GLY A 78 4.92 18.78 -9.89
CA GLY A 78 4.65 19.76 -8.84
C GLY A 78 4.90 19.29 -7.41
N VAL A 79 5.37 20.21 -6.59
CA VAL A 79 5.51 20.00 -5.14
C VAL A 79 4.11 19.97 -4.54
N TYR A 80 3.62 18.80 -4.13
CA TYR A 80 2.47 18.76 -3.21
C TYR A 80 2.88 19.45 -1.90
N PRO A 81 2.14 20.48 -1.43
CA PRO A 81 2.52 21.20 -0.23
C PRO A 81 2.54 20.25 0.97
N SER A 82 3.71 20.07 1.56
CA SER A 82 3.86 19.41 2.87
C SER A 82 3.30 20.34 3.94
N GLY A 83 2.06 20.10 4.40
CA GLY A 83 1.45 21.03 5.35
C GLY A 83 0.27 20.52 6.18
N TYR A 84 -0.22 19.29 5.99
CA TYR A 84 -1.28 18.77 6.85
C TYR A 84 -0.68 17.87 7.93
N ASP A 85 -0.50 18.47 9.11
CA ASP A 85 -0.22 17.81 10.38
C ASP A 85 -1.45 17.00 10.79
N TRP A 86 -1.54 15.73 10.36
CA TRP A 86 -2.51 14.80 10.90
C TRP A 86 -2.04 14.40 12.29
N LYS A 87 -2.55 15.09 13.32
CA LYS A 87 -2.49 14.57 14.69
C LYS A 87 -3.32 13.30 14.77
N ALA A 88 -2.67 12.15 14.69
CA ALA A 88 -3.26 10.88 15.07
C ALA A 88 -3.47 10.91 16.59
N THR A 89 -4.67 11.30 17.03
CA THR A 89 -5.15 11.06 18.39
C THR A 89 -5.55 9.59 18.44
N TYR A 90 -4.74 8.76 19.10
CA TYR A 90 -5.15 7.47 19.64
C TYR A 90 -5.50 7.64 21.13
#